data_AF-A0A7C5WRB9-F1
#
_entry.id   AF-A0A7C5WRB9-F1
#
_cell.length_a   1.000
_cell.length_b   1.000
_cell.length_c   1.000
_cell.angle_alpha   90.00
_cell.angle_beta   90.00
_cell.angle_gamma   90.00
#
_symmetry.space_group_name_H-M   'P 1'
#
loop_
_entity.id
_entity.type
_entity.pdbx_description
1 polymer ?
#
loop_
_entity_poly.entity_id
_entity_poly.type
_entity_poly.pdbx_seq_one_letter_code
_entity_poly.pdbx_strand_id
1 'polypeptide(L)'
;YLGLVERIREFGVIIALGADRWRIMRLVVLESLLLVTSGAAFGGVLGGLAVWRLAQGFSLPGNLAQQYAEFGLPVVMYASITPGQVVQVFAFAVLTAIASALWPAWLAGRLEPVEAMRHVA
;
A
#
# COMPACT_ATOMS: atom_id res chain seq x y z
N TYR A 1 -9.09 14.84 0.69
CA TYR A 1 -8.72 16.21 0.24
C TYR A 1 -8.26 17.12 1.38
N LEU A 2 -8.78 17.00 2.62
CA LEU A 2 -8.36 17.87 3.76
C LEU A 2 -6.87 17.78 4.17
N GLY A 3 -6.26 16.59 4.23
CA GLY A 3 -4.88 16.46 4.77
C GLY A 3 -3.73 16.91 3.86
N LEU A 4 -3.95 17.12 2.56
CA LEU A 4 -2.88 17.48 1.62
C LEU A 4 -2.51 18.96 1.74
N VAL A 5 -3.51 19.81 1.97
CA VAL A 5 -3.32 21.27 2.15
C VAL A 5 -2.63 21.57 3.49
N GLU A 6 -3.00 20.88 4.57
CA GLU A 6 -2.34 21.01 5.87
C GLU A 6 -0.86 20.62 5.79
N ARG A 7 -0.55 19.49 5.15
CA ARG A 7 0.85 19.06 4.94
C ARG A 7 1.65 20.01 4.07
N ILE A 8 1.05 20.59 3.03
CA ILE A 8 1.73 21.61 2.21
C ILE A 8 2.12 22.81 3.09
N ARG A 9 1.25 23.24 4.01
CA ARG A 9 1.55 24.34 4.95
C ARG A 9 2.68 23.97 5.91
N GLU A 10 2.64 22.77 6.50
CA GLU A 10 3.71 22.27 7.37
C GLU A 10 5.06 22.21 6.64
N PHE A 11 5.08 21.66 5.43
CA PHE A 11 6.28 21.60 4.59
C PHE A 11 6.79 22.99 4.21
N GLY A 12 5.89 23.93 3.91
CA GLY A 12 6.23 25.33 3.63
C GLY A 12 6.94 25.99 4.82
N VAL A 13 6.47 25.77 6.05
CA VAL A 13 7.12 26.28 7.27
C VAL A 13 8.49 25.64 7.47
N ILE A 14 8.62 24.33 7.28
CA ILE A 14 9.89 23.61 7.44
C ILE A 14 10.94 24.10 6.43
N ILE A 15 10.54 24.35 5.17
CA ILE A 15 11.42 24.92 4.15
C ILE A 15 11.80 26.38 4.49
N ALA A 16 10.85 27.18 4.99
CA ALA A 16 11.12 28.55 5.42
C ALA A 16 12.12 28.65 6.58
N LEU A 17 12.21 27.61 7.40
CA LEU A 17 13.23 27.45 8.46
C LEU A 17 14.61 26.99 7.93
N GLY A 18 14.76 26.82 6.62
CA GLY A 18 16.03 26.46 5.97
C GLY A 18 16.21 24.96 5.67
N ALA A 19 15.14 24.15 5.74
CA ALA A 19 15.24 22.75 5.34
C ALA A 19 15.31 22.58 3.83
N ASP A 20 16.24 21.74 3.37
CA ASP A 20 16.36 21.38 1.96
C ASP A 20 15.16 20.57 1.46
N ARG A 21 14.79 20.80 0.20
CA ARG A 21 13.71 20.09 -0.52
C ARG A 21 13.88 18.57 -0.46
N TRP A 22 15.13 18.09 -0.53
CA TRP A 22 15.47 16.67 -0.40
C TRP A 22 15.13 16.08 0.97
N ARG A 23 15.18 16.88 2.04
CA ARG A 23 14.82 16.42 3.39
C ARG A 23 13.33 16.14 3.49
N ILE A 24 12.50 17.00 2.89
CA ILE A 24 11.04 16.79 2.83
C ILE A 24 10.70 15.58 1.96
N MET A 25 11.33 15.45 0.80
CA MET A 25 11.11 14.27 -0.05
C MET A 25 11.45 12.96 0.67
N ARG A 26 12.59 12.91 1.38
CA ARG A 26 12.98 11.75 2.17
C ARG A 26 11.98 11.44 3.29
N LEU A 27 11.45 12.46 3.96
CA LEU A 27 10.45 12.30 5.00
C LEU A 27 9.17 11.65 4.46
N VAL A 28 8.65 12.16 3.35
CA VAL A 28 7.42 11.63 2.72
C VAL A 28 7.61 10.20 2.25
N VAL A 29 8.78 9.89 1.65
CA VAL A 29 9.10 8.53 1.22
C VAL A 29 9.22 7.58 2.41
N LEU A 30 9.89 8.00 3.49
CA LEU A 30 10.03 7.18 4.70
C LEU A 30 8.68 6.91 5.35
N GLU A 31 7.82 7.91 5.46
CA GLU A 31 6.47 7.73 6.00
C GLU A 31 5.65 6.75 5.16
N SER A 32 5.69 6.92 3.84
CA SER A 32 5.00 6.02 2.90
C SER A 32 5.53 4.59 3.02
N LEU A 33 6.85 4.43 3.17
CA LEU A 33 7.48 3.13 3.35
C LEU A 33 7.08 2.47 4.68
N LEU A 34 7.02 3.23 5.77
CA LEU A 34 6.57 2.75 7.08
C LEU A 34 5.12 2.28 7.05
N LEU A 35 4.23 3.06 6.40
CA LEU A 35 2.83 2.69 6.23
C LEU A 35 2.67 1.41 5.40
N VAL A 36 3.43 1.26 4.32
CA VAL A 36 3.32 0.10 3.43
C VAL A 36 3.91 -1.15 4.05
N THR A 37 5.07 -1.04 4.69
CA THR A 37 5.70 -2.18 5.37
C THR A 37 4.85 -2.68 6.53
N SER A 38 4.29 -1.78 7.34
CA SER A 38 3.35 -2.15 8.41
C SER A 38 2.06 -2.75 7.86
N GLY A 39 1.44 -2.12 6.85
CA GLY A 39 0.23 -2.62 6.21
C GLY A 39 0.44 -3.99 5.55
N ALA A 40 1.57 -4.20 4.87
CA ALA A 40 1.89 -5.46 4.23
C ALA A 40 2.23 -6.56 5.25
N ALA A 41 2.88 -6.23 6.36
CA ALA A 41 3.08 -7.17 7.47
C ALA A 41 1.74 -7.62 8.07
N PHE A 42 0.84 -6.68 8.37
CA PHE A 42 -0.51 -6.98 8.85
C PHE A 42 -1.32 -7.81 7.84
N GLY A 43 -1.32 -7.39 6.57
CA GLY A 43 -1.99 -8.11 5.49
C GLY A 43 -1.44 -9.52 5.29
N GLY A 44 -0.13 -9.72 5.41
CA GLY A 44 0.51 -11.03 5.35
C GLY A 44 0.07 -11.95 6.48
N VAL A 45 0.00 -11.43 7.72
CA VAL A 45 -0.52 -12.19 8.87
C VAL A 45 -1.98 -12.57 8.66
N LEU A 46 -2.84 -11.63 8.27
CA LEU A 46 -4.27 -11.88 8.03
C LEU A 46 -4.49 -12.86 6.87
N GLY A 47 -3.74 -12.71 5.78
CA GLY A 47 -3.78 -13.63 4.64
C GLY A 47 -3.33 -15.03 5.02
N GLY A 48 -2.25 -15.14 5.81
CA GLY A 48 -1.78 -16.41 6.36
C GLY A 48 -2.82 -17.08 7.26
N LEU A 49 -3.48 -16.32 8.14
CA LEU A 49 -4.57 -16.82 8.98
C LEU A 49 -5.78 -17.27 8.15
N ALA A 50 -6.15 -16.52 7.11
CA ALA A 50 -7.23 -16.89 6.21
C ALA A 50 -6.94 -18.22 5.49
N VAL A 51 -5.72 -18.40 4.99
CA VAL A 51 -5.30 -19.65 4.36
C VAL A 51 -5.22 -20.79 5.35
N TRP A 52 -4.67 -20.57 6.54
CA TRP A 52 -4.68 -21.58 7.60
C TRP A 52 -6.11 -22.04 7.93
N ARG A 53 -7.08 -21.12 7.96
CA ARG A 53 -8.48 -21.46 8.23
C ARG A 53 -9.13 -22.25 7.11
N LEU A 54 -8.72 -21.99 5.86
CA LEU A 54 -9.16 -22.68 4.64
C LEU A 54 -8.32 -23.93 4.32
N ALA A 55 -7.26 -24.21 5.08
CA ALA A 55 -6.35 -25.33 4.85
C ALA A 55 -7.02 -26.69 5.09
N GLN A 56 -8.10 -26.72 5.88
CA GLN A 56 -8.93 -27.93 6.06
C GLN A 56 -9.79 -28.27 4.83
N GLY A 57 -9.72 -27.46 3.76
CA GLY A 57 -10.51 -27.61 2.56
C GLY A 57 -11.88 -26.95 2.72
N PHE A 58 -12.30 -26.20 1.71
CA PHE A 58 -13.67 -25.73 1.61
C PHE A 58 -14.37 -26.55 0.52
N SER A 59 -15.51 -27.16 0.88
CA SER A 59 -16.33 -27.89 -0.07
C SER A 59 -17.19 -26.92 -0.88
N LEU A 60 -17.24 -27.14 -2.20
CA LEU A 60 -18.13 -26.41 -3.07
C LEU A 60 -19.61 -26.67 -2.67
N PRO A 61 -20.48 -25.65 -2.73
CA PRO A 61 -21.92 -25.85 -2.53
C PRO A 61 -22.46 -26.91 -3.51
N GLY A 62 -23.41 -27.74 -3.06
CA GLY A 62 -23.76 -29.03 -3.68
C GLY A 62 -24.03 -29.01 -5.20
N ASN A 63 -24.64 -27.95 -5.71
CA ASN A 63 -24.90 -27.75 -7.14
C ASN A 63 -23.63 -27.53 -7.98
N LEU A 64 -22.59 -26.90 -7.41
CA LEU A 64 -21.28 -26.75 -8.06
C LEU A 64 -20.43 -28.01 -7.84
N ALA A 65 -20.52 -28.64 -6.66
CA ALA A 65 -19.81 -29.89 -6.38
C ALA A 65 -20.18 -31.02 -7.35
N GLN A 66 -21.47 -31.17 -7.66
CA GLN A 66 -21.97 -32.16 -8.61
C GLN A 66 -21.43 -31.94 -10.03
N GLN A 67 -21.42 -30.69 -10.51
CA GLN A 67 -20.86 -30.35 -11.81
C GLN A 67 -19.36 -30.67 -11.88
N TYR A 68 -18.59 -30.34 -10.84
CA TYR A 68 -17.15 -30.62 -10.84
C TYR A 68 -16.84 -32.13 -10.78
N ALA A 69 -17.66 -32.90 -10.05
CA ALA A 69 -17.54 -34.35 -10.00
C ALA A 69 -17.83 -35.01 -11.37
N GLU A 70 -18.79 -34.49 -12.14
CA GLU A 70 -19.07 -34.96 -13.51
C GLU A 70 -17.90 -34.75 -14.47
N PHE A 71 -17.10 -33.68 -14.27
CA PHE A 71 -15.88 -33.43 -15.03
C PHE A 71 -14.62 -34.11 -14.44
N GLY A 72 -14.77 -34.94 -13.39
CA GLY A 72 -13.63 -35.61 -12.73
C GLY A 72 -12.67 -34.67 -11.99
N LEU A 73 -13.13 -33.45 -11.66
CA LEU A 73 -12.34 -32.45 -10.96
C LEU A 73 -12.49 -32.60 -9.43
N PRO A 74 -11.45 -32.25 -8.65
CA PRO A 74 -11.51 -32.30 -7.20
C PRO A 74 -12.56 -31.31 -6.64
N VAL A 75 -13.47 -31.82 -5.82
CA VAL A 75 -14.59 -31.09 -5.22
C VAL A 75 -14.18 -30.27 -3.98
N VAL A 76 -12.99 -30.56 -3.45
CA VAL A 76 -12.40 -29.86 -2.31
C VAL A 76 -11.28 -28.95 -2.82
N MET A 77 -11.41 -27.65 -2.59
CA MET A 77 -10.36 -26.68 -2.92
C MET A 77 -9.51 -26.37 -1.69
N TYR A 78 -8.19 -26.39 -1.89
CA TYR A 78 -7.22 -26.04 -0.85
C TYR A 78 -6.60 -24.69 -1.20
N ALA A 79 -6.72 -23.73 -0.28
CA ALA A 79 -5.99 -22.49 -0.39
C ALA A 79 -4.49 -22.78 -0.22
N SER A 80 -3.69 -22.46 -1.22
CA SER A 80 -2.23 -22.54 -1.13
C SER A 80 -1.64 -21.17 -1.42
N ILE A 81 -0.74 -20.73 -0.54
CA ILE A 81 0.09 -19.55 -0.75
C ILE A 81 1.52 -20.06 -0.92
N THR A 82 2.12 -19.73 -2.05
CA THR A 82 3.54 -19.99 -2.29
C THR A 82 4.35 -18.79 -1.79
N PRO A 83 5.51 -18.98 -1.13
CA PRO A 83 6.36 -17.87 -0.68
C PRO A 83 6.67 -16.85 -1.79
N GLY A 84 6.82 -17.31 -3.04
CA GLY A 84 7.03 -16.45 -4.20
C GLY A 84 5.88 -15.46 -4.46
N GLN A 85 4.63 -15.87 -4.24
CA GLN A 85 3.47 -14.97 -4.39
C GLN A 85 3.47 -13.88 -3.32
N VAL A 86 3.86 -14.21 -2.09
CA VAL A 86 3.96 -13.23 -1.00
C VAL A 86 5.02 -12.17 -1.33
N VAL A 87 6.20 -12.61 -1.79
CA VAL A 87 7.28 -11.70 -2.18
C VAL A 87 6.86 -10.81 -3.35
N GLN A 88 6.17 -11.37 -4.36
CA GLN A 88 5.68 -10.60 -5.50
C GLN A 88 4.66 -9.54 -5.07
N VAL A 89 3.67 -9.90 -4.27
CA VAL A 89 2.65 -8.95 -3.77
C VAL A 89 3.29 -7.86 -2.92
N PHE A 90 4.24 -8.22 -2.04
CA PHE A 90 4.97 -7.26 -1.23
C PHE A 90 5.78 -6.29 -2.09
N ALA A 91 6.52 -6.81 -3.09
CA ALA A 91 7.28 -5.99 -4.02
C ALA A 91 6.37 -5.02 -4.80
N PHE A 92 5.24 -5.50 -5.31
CA PHE A 92 4.24 -4.66 -5.97
C PHE A 92 3.70 -3.57 -5.04
N ALA A 93 3.36 -3.90 -3.79
CA ALA A 93 2.86 -2.92 -2.83
C ALA A 93 3.88 -1.80 -2.58
N VAL A 94 5.14 -2.15 -2.35
CA VAL A 94 6.23 -1.19 -2.13
C VAL A 94 6.47 -0.33 -3.37
N LEU A 95 6.56 -0.94 -4.56
CA LEU A 95 6.76 -0.20 -5.82
C LEU A 95 5.64 0.80 -6.07
N THR A 96 4.39 0.36 -5.90
CA THR A 96 3.22 1.22 -6.11
C THR A 96 3.20 2.37 -5.12
N ALA A 97 3.54 2.13 -3.86
CA ALA A 97 3.58 3.18 -2.86
C ALA A 97 4.70 4.19 -3.10
N ILE A 98 5.90 3.74 -3.50
CA ILE A 98 6.98 4.65 -3.89
C ILE A 98 6.52 5.48 -5.10
N ALA A 99 5.95 4.86 -6.12
CA ALA A 99 5.44 5.56 -7.29
C ALA A 99 4.38 6.61 -6.93
N SER A 100 3.43 6.26 -6.06
CA SER A 100 2.40 7.19 -5.56
C SER A 100 2.97 8.30 -4.67
N ALA A 101 4.00 8.03 -3.87
CA ALA A 101 4.62 9.02 -2.99
C ALA A 101 5.59 9.97 -3.72
N LEU A 102 6.15 9.55 -4.85
CA LEU A 102 7.03 10.38 -5.66
C LEU A 102 6.32 11.61 -6.24
N TRP A 103 5.05 11.47 -6.65
CA TRP A 103 4.26 12.60 -7.15
C TRP A 103 4.11 13.75 -6.14
N PRO A 104 3.54 13.53 -4.92
CA PRO A 104 3.43 14.59 -3.93
C PRO A 104 4.80 15.04 -3.41
N ALA A 105 5.79 14.16 -3.31
CA ALA A 105 7.15 14.56 -2.91
C ALA A 105 7.78 15.53 -3.92
N TRP A 106 7.61 15.27 -5.22
CA TRP A 106 8.07 16.16 -6.28
C TRP A 106 7.33 17.49 -6.28
N LEU A 107 6.02 17.46 -6.09
CA LEU A 107 5.19 18.67 -5.95
C LEU A 107 5.63 19.52 -4.74
N ALA A 108 5.89 18.89 -3.59
CA ALA A 108 6.39 19.54 -2.38
C ALA A 108 7.77 20.17 -2.58
N GLY A 109 8.67 19.50 -3.32
CA GLY A 109 10.00 20.04 -3.64
C GLY A 109 9.97 21.21 -4.63
N ARG A 110 8.91 21.36 -5.42
CA ARG A 110 8.74 22.47 -6.38
C ARG A 110 7.92 23.64 -5.85
N LEU A 111 7.27 23.49 -4.70
CA LEU A 111 6.55 24.59 -4.06
C LEU A 111 7.55 25.69 -3.67
N GLU A 112 7.44 26.84 -4.33
CA GLU A 112 8.17 28.04 -3.93
C GLU A 112 7.52 28.59 -2.65
N PRO A 113 8.29 28.76 -1.55
CA PRO A 113 7.77 29.23 -0.26
C PRO A 113 6.99 30.55 -0.37
N VAL A 114 7.38 31.39 -1.34
CA VAL A 114 6.76 32.69 -1.63
C VAL A 114 5.33 32.55 -2.15
N GLU A 115 5.04 31.52 -2.94
CA GLU A 115 3.72 31.31 -3.55
C GLU A 115 2.75 30.60 -2.60
N ALA A 116 3.27 29.79 -1.68
CA ALA A 116 2.52 29.19 -0.58
C ALA A 116 2.02 30.24 0.43
N MET A 117 2.75 31.35 0.62
CA MET A 117 2.29 32.48 1.45
C MET A 117 1.38 33.45 0.69
N ARG A 118 1.49 33.55 -0.65
CA ARG A 118 0.67 34.47 -1.46
C ARG A 118 -0.80 34.06 -1.61
N HIS A 119 -1.15 32.79 -1.39
CA HIS A 119 -2.55 32.33 -1.35
C HIS A 119 -3.29 32.72 -0.05
N VAL A 120 -2.66 33.51 0.82
CA VAL A 120 -3.18 33.93 2.13
C VAL A 120 -3.53 35.44 2.16
N ALA A 121 -3.35 36.15 1.04
CA ALA A 121 -3.79 37.55 0.90
C ALA A 121 -5.09 37.64 0.08
#